data_AF-A0A286TY88-F1
#
_entry.id   AF-A0A286TY88-F1
#
_cell.length_a   1.000
_cell.length_b   1.000
_cell.length_c   1.000
_cell.angle_alpha   90.00
_cell.angle_beta   90.00
_cell.angle_gamma   90.00
#
_symmetry.space_group_name_H-M   'P 1'
#
loop_
_entity.id
_entity.type
_entity.pdbx_description
1 polymer ?
#
loop_
_entity_poly.entity_id
_entity_poly.type
_entity_poly.pdbx_seq_one_letter_code
_entity_poly.pdbx_strand_id
1 'polypeptide(L)' 'MFILETPEDARRLHFIGSPTVRINGRDLEPNMQAIKNYGLRSRHYCVDGKKVDFPTKSMIRDAINKTKK' A
#
# COMPACT_ATOMS: atom_id res chain seq x y z
N MET A 1 -15.97 5.53 -6.54
CA MET A 1 -15.41 4.18 -6.30
C MET A 1 -15.08 3.61 -7.66
N PHE A 2 -13.83 3.18 -7.89
CA PHE A 2 -13.40 2.59 -9.16
C PHE A 2 -13.07 1.13 -8.91
N ILE A 3 -13.38 0.26 -9.87
CA ILE A 3 -13.12 -1.18 -9.78
C ILE A 3 -11.77 -1.46 -10.45
N LEU A 4 -10.97 -2.33 -9.83
CA LEU A 4 -9.70 -2.83 -10.35
C LEU A 4 -9.93 -4.27 -10.82
N GLU A 5 -10.11 -4.47 -12.13
CA GLU A 5 -10.45 -5.79 -12.69
C GLU A 5 -9.35 -6.34 -13.60
N THR A 6 -8.49 -5.47 -14.13
CA THR A 6 -7.43 -5.87 -15.07
C THR A 6 -6.02 -5.56 -14.52
N PRO A 7 -4.99 -6.29 -15.00
CA PRO A 7 -3.60 -5.93 -14.70
C PRO A 7 -3.21 -4.54 -15.24
N GLU A 8 -3.87 -4.06 -16.28
CA GLU A 8 -3.67 -2.72 -16.85
C GLU A 8 -4.17 -1.63 -15.90
N ASP A 9 -5.35 -1.82 -15.29
CA ASP A 9 -5.85 -0.95 -14.21
C ASP A 9 -4.88 -0.93 -13.04
N ALA A 10 -4.37 -2.09 -12.65
CA ALA A 10 -3.40 -2.18 -11.56
C ALA A 10 -2.13 -1.38 -11.88
N ARG A 11 -1.63 -1.44 -13.12
CA ARG A 11 -0.46 -0.66 -13.54
C ARG A 11 -0.77 0.84 -13.60
N ARG A 12 -1.92 1.24 -14.15
CA ARG A 12 -2.34 2.64 -14.25
C ARG A 12 -2.53 3.31 -12.89
N LEU A 13 -3.04 2.56 -11.91
CA LEU A 13 -3.28 3.03 -10.54
C LEU A 13 -2.10 2.77 -9.61
N HIS A 14 -0.99 2.25 -10.14
CA HIS A 14 0.17 1.77 -9.39
C HIS A 14 -0.20 0.78 -8.29
N PHE A 15 -1.29 0.04 -8.43
CA PHE A 15 -1.80 -0.90 -7.45
C PHE A 15 -0.88 -2.12 -7.33
N ILE A 16 -0.33 -2.32 -6.15
CA ILE A 16 0.68 -3.34 -5.86
C ILE A 16 0.11 -4.61 -5.21
N GLY A 17 -1.16 -4.57 -4.81
CA GLY A 17 -1.89 -5.69 -4.24
C GLY A 17 -2.85 -5.32 -3.11
N SER A 18 -3.75 -6.22 -2.76
CA SER A 18 -4.70 -6.06 -1.65
C SER A 18 -4.12 -6.59 -0.33
N PRO A 19 -4.41 -5.94 0.81
CA PRO A 19 -5.00 -4.61 0.93
C PRO A 19 -3.95 -3.54 0.57
N THR A 20 -4.30 -2.45 -0.14
CA THR A 20 -3.42 -1.27 -0.34
C THR A 20 -4.04 -0.06 0.33
N VAL A 21 -3.27 0.61 1.19
CA VAL A 21 -3.68 1.84 1.86
C VAL A 21 -2.68 2.95 1.52
N ARG A 22 -3.19 4.07 1.03
CA ARG A 22 -2.39 5.27 0.75
C ARG A 22 -2.99 6.48 1.45
N ILE A 23 -2.14 7.27 2.09
CA ILE A 23 -2.51 8.53 2.73
C ILE A 23 -1.82 9.65 1.93
N ASN A 24 -2.61 10.58 1.39
CA ASN A 24 -2.11 11.62 0.46
C ASN A 24 -1.27 11.07 -0.70
N GLY A 25 -1.72 9.96 -1.29
CA GLY A 25 -1.03 9.31 -2.41
C GLY A 25 0.24 8.53 -2.04
N ARG A 26 0.72 8.61 -0.79
CA ARG A 26 1.86 7.83 -0.29
C ARG A 26 1.40 6.53 0.36
N ASP A 27 2.07 5.43 0.02
CA ASP A 27 1.85 4.13 0.66
C ASP A 27 2.31 4.14 2.13
N LEU A 28 1.71 3.29 2.96
CA LEU A 28 2.13 3.13 4.36
C LEU A 28 3.56 2.58 4.47
N GLU A 29 4.02 1.81 3.49
CA GLU A 29 5.37 1.27 3.46
C GLU A 29 6.29 2.12 2.57
N PRO A 30 7.33 2.76 3.12
CA PRO A 30 8.22 3.63 2.34
C PRO A 30 8.98 2.86 1.25
N ASN A 31 9.34 1.59 1.52
CA ASN A 31 10.03 0.71 0.58
C ASN A 31 9.18 0.36 -0.65
N MET A 32 7.85 0.45 -0.53
CA MET A 32 6.94 0.10 -1.62
C MET A 32 6.95 1.11 -2.76
N GLN A 33 7.42 2.34 -2.52
CA GLN A 33 7.55 3.35 -3.58
C GLN A 33 8.57 2.95 -4.65
N ALA A 34 9.57 2.14 -4.31
CA ALA A 34 10.56 1.64 -5.26
C ALA A 34 10.09 0.40 -6.03
N ILE A 35 9.04 -0.28 -5.55
CA ILE A 35 8.56 -1.54 -6.12
C ILE A 35 7.59 -1.25 -7.27
N LYS A 36 8.01 -1.54 -8.51
CA LYS A 36 7.17 -1.43 -9.73
C LYS A 36 6.38 -2.70 -10.07
N ASN A 37 6.23 -3.59 -9.11
CA ASN A 37 5.56 -4.88 -9.29
C ASN A 37 4.05 -4.71 -9.04
N TYR A 38 3.35 -4.17 -10.04
CA TYR A 38 1.91 -3.91 -10.00
C TYR A 38 1.10 -5.14 -10.41
N GLY A 39 -0.06 -5.36 -9.78
CA GLY A 39 -0.92 -6.48 -10.13
C GLY A 39 -2.03 -6.76 -9.14
N LEU A 40 -2.99 -7.57 -9.58
CA LEU A 40 -4.10 -8.06 -8.78
C LEU A 40 -3.64 -9.26 -7.96
N ARG A 41 -3.10 -8.99 -6.77
CA ARG A 41 -2.55 -10.01 -5.86
C ARG A 41 -2.75 -9.63 -4.41
N SER A 42 -2.61 -10.59 -3.50
CA SER A 42 -2.48 -10.28 -2.07
C SER A 42 -1.07 -9.77 -1.75
N ARG A 43 -0.97 -8.79 -0.85
CA ARG A 43 0.30 -8.27 -0.32
C ARG A 43 0.35 -8.44 1.18
N HIS A 44 1.57 -8.54 1.69
CA HIS A 44 1.87 -8.50 3.12
C HIS A 44 2.56 -7.17 3.44
N TYR A 45 2.43 -6.75 4.68
CA TYR A 45 3.09 -5.58 5.26
C TYR A 45 4.22 -6.04 6.17
N CYS A 46 5.33 -5.30 6.20
CA CYS A 46 6.41 -5.55 7.15
C CYS A 46 6.26 -4.63 8.36
N VAL A 47 6.07 -5.21 9.54
CA VAL A 47 6.01 -4.49 10.82
C VAL A 47 7.02 -5.11 11.76
N ASP A 48 8.02 -4.34 12.16
CA ASP A 48 9.08 -4.79 13.09
C ASP A 48 9.79 -6.08 12.61
N GLY A 49 10.06 -6.16 11.30
CA GLY A 49 10.67 -7.34 10.67
C GLY A 49 9.74 -8.54 10.48
N LYS A 50 8.47 -8.46 10.93
CA LYS A 50 7.47 -9.51 10.75
C LYS A 50 6.54 -9.19 9.58
N LYS A 51 6.26 -10.20 8.76
CA LYS A 51 5.24 -10.11 7.70
C LYS A 51 3.86 -10.30 8.32
N VAL A 52 2.98 -9.34 8.09
CA VAL A 52 1.58 -9.37 8.50
C VAL A 52 0.68 -9.17 7.29
N ASP A 53 -0.50 -9.79 7.30
CA ASP A 53 -1.43 -9.76 6.17
C ASP A 53 -2.09 -8.38 5.99
N PHE A 54 -2.27 -7.65 7.09
CA PHE A 54 -2.92 -6.34 7.12
C PHE A 54 -2.04 -5.28 7.79
N PRO A 55 -2.11 -4.01 7.36
CA PRO A 55 -1.39 -2.94 8.02
C PRO A 55 -1.87 -2.78 9.47
N THR A 56 -0.95 -2.52 10.40
CA THR A 56 -1.33 -2.28 11.78
C THR A 56 -1.89 -0.86 11.96
N LYS A 57 -2.72 -0.67 12.99
CA LYS A 57 -3.24 0.66 13.36
C LYS A 57 -2.10 1.68 13.58
N SER A 58 -0.94 1.23 14.08
CA SER A 58 0.23 2.08 14.29
C SER A 58 0.77 2.64 12.98
N MET A 59 0.91 1.82 11.93
CA MET A 59 1.36 2.27 10.60
C MET A 59 0.44 3.35 10.03
N ILE A 60 -0.87 3.12 10.12
CA ILE A 60 -1.87 4.08 9.63
C ILE A 60 -1.76 5.40 10.40
N ARG A 61 -1.66 5.33 11.74
CA ARG A 61 -1.51 6.52 12.58
C ARG A 61 -0.23 7.30 12.28
N ASP A 62 0.89 6.60 12.12
CA ASP A 62 2.17 7.20 11.77
C ASP A 62 2.13 7.91 10.41
N ALA A 63 1.55 7.27 9.39
CA ALA A 63 1.38 7.88 8.08
C ALA A 63 0.50 9.13 8.09
N ILE A 64 -0.58 9.13 8.90
CA ILE A 64 -1.42 10.31 9.11
C ILE A 64 -0.61 11.43 9.79
N ASN A 65 0.15 11.12 10.84
CA ASN A 65 0.96 12.11 11.56
C ASN A 65 2.06 12.71 10.68
N LYS A 66 2.73 11.90 9.84
CA LYS A 66 3.74 12.36 8.88
C LYS A 66 3.19 13.33 7.83
N THR A 67 1.89 13.31 7.58
CA THR A 67 1.23 14.23 6.64
C THR A 67 0.95 15.59 7.28
N LYS A 68 0.76 15.65 8.60
CA LYS A 68 0.41 16.90 9.31
C LYS A 68 1.60 17.85 9.53
N LYS A 69 2.80 17.46 9.13
CA LYS A 69 4.04 18.21 9.34
C LYS A 69 4.48 18.85 8.04
#